data_AF-A0A822DAZ0-F1
#
_entry.id   AF-A0A822DAZ0-F1
#
_cell.length_a   1.000
_cell.length_b   1.000
_cell.length_c   1.000
_cell.angle_alpha   90.00
_cell.angle_beta   90.00
_cell.angle_gamma   90.00
#
_symmetry.space_group_name_H-M   'P 1'
#
loop_
_entity.id
_entity.type
_entity.pdbx_description
1 polymer ?
#
loop_
_entity_poly.entity_id
_entity_poly.type
_entity_poly.pdbx_seq_one_letter_code
_entity_poly.pdbx_strand_id
1 'polypeptide(L)'
;MYSIEKLPNEIIYRIYDYIDVCSIINLSYTSRIFYYCRNNYNSYKINFESISKVYFDLICRIIYPENIISLKLFDNDNTPGQIKSFIKNFQINKLKRLKYLKLNIINENDLESILKHIINNRLNYLEIEYRQYFTILNQSTIFILQNILSYKTLQEVNLDMRFYQNDFIQWPQSTHIQYLTLFNSSLSI
;
A
#
# COMPACT_ATOMS: atom_id res chain seq x y z
N MET A 1 -17.16 -6.37 36.64
CA MET A 1 -16.03 -5.68 35.99
C MET A 1 -15.39 -6.66 35.01
N TYR A 2 -15.53 -6.43 33.70
CA TYR A 2 -14.95 -7.33 32.69
C TYR A 2 -13.47 -6.99 32.51
N SER A 3 -12.58 -7.96 32.73
CA SER A 3 -11.14 -7.77 32.48
C SER A 3 -10.85 -8.03 31.00
N ILE A 4 -10.12 -7.10 30.37
CA ILE A 4 -9.68 -7.22 28.97
C ILE A 4 -8.78 -8.44 28.75
N GLU A 5 -8.12 -8.92 29.81
CA GLU A 5 -7.26 -10.10 29.80
C GLU A 5 -8.02 -11.41 29.60
N LYS A 6 -9.34 -11.40 29.78
CA LYS A 6 -10.21 -12.56 29.57
C LYS A 6 -10.85 -12.59 28.17
N LEU A 7 -10.58 -11.58 27.33
CA LEU A 7 -11.11 -11.56 25.98
C LEU A 7 -10.38 -12.59 25.10
N PRO A 8 -11.12 -13.34 24.26
CA PRO A 8 -10.51 -14.14 23.20
C PRO A 8 -9.69 -13.26 22.25
N ASN A 9 -8.58 -13.80 21.74
CA ASN A 9 -7.69 -13.08 20.83
C ASN A 9 -8.43 -12.60 19.56
N GLU A 10 -9.44 -13.35 19.11
CA GLU A 10 -10.27 -13.01 17.95
C GLU A 10 -11.00 -11.68 18.13
N ILE A 11 -11.41 -11.35 19.36
CA ILE A 11 -12.04 -10.06 19.67
C ILE A 11 -11.01 -8.94 19.57
N ILE A 12 -9.78 -9.17 20.03
CA ILE A 12 -8.69 -8.20 19.90
C ILE A 12 -8.31 -7.99 18.44
N TYR A 13 -8.25 -9.06 17.63
CA TYR A 13 -8.02 -8.95 16.18
C TYR A 13 -9.11 -8.14 15.48
N ARG A 14 -10.38 -8.35 15.86
CA ARG A 14 -11.48 -7.53 15.35
C ARG A 14 -11.33 -6.05 15.74
N ILE A 15 -10.85 -5.75 16.94
CA ILE A 15 -10.55 -4.36 17.32
C ILE A 15 -9.44 -3.80 16.42
N TYR A 16 -8.38 -4.57 16.17
CA TYR A 16 -7.27 -4.18 15.29
C TYR A 16 -7.71 -3.91 13.84
N ASP A 17 -8.77 -4.54 13.35
CA ASP A 17 -9.32 -4.27 12.01
C ASP A 17 -9.84 -2.82 11.85
N TYR A 18 -10.16 -2.14 12.96
CA TYR A 18 -10.78 -0.80 13.00
C TYR A 18 -9.87 0.31 13.54
N ILE A 19 -8.65 0.01 13.99
CA ILE A 19 -7.70 1.02 14.47
C ILE A 19 -6.44 1.06 13.60
N ASP A 20 -5.74 2.19 13.63
CA ASP A 20 -4.52 2.36 12.84
C ASP A 20 -3.33 1.59 13.43
N VAL A 21 -2.33 1.33 12.57
CA VAL A 21 -1.15 0.54 12.94
C VAL A 21 -0.33 1.17 14.08
N CYS A 22 -0.28 2.50 14.20
CA CYS A 22 0.42 3.16 15.30
C CYS A 22 -0.32 2.90 16.62
N SER A 23 -1.64 2.98 16.62
CA SER A 23 -2.47 2.60 17.77
C SER A 23 -2.29 1.14 18.17
N ILE A 24 -2.23 0.21 17.20
CA ILE A 24 -1.93 -1.21 17.48
C ILE A 24 -0.56 -1.37 18.16
N ILE A 25 0.47 -0.69 17.64
CA ILE A 25 1.81 -0.72 18.21
C ILE A 25 1.80 -0.12 19.63
N ASN A 26 1.15 1.01 19.85
CA ASN A 26 1.08 1.65 21.17
C ASN A 26 0.37 0.78 22.19
N LEU A 27 -0.77 0.17 21.83
CA LEU A 27 -1.49 -0.78 22.69
C LEU A 27 -0.61 -1.97 23.08
N SER A 28 0.24 -2.45 22.16
CA SER A 28 1.12 -3.57 22.42
C SER A 28 2.17 -3.31 23.51
N TYR A 29 2.44 -2.04 23.85
CA TYR A 29 3.32 -1.69 24.97
C TYR A 29 2.59 -1.63 26.32
N THR A 30 1.25 -1.66 26.32
CA THR A 30 0.45 -1.54 27.55
C THR A 30 0.18 -2.87 28.25
N SER A 31 0.13 -3.98 27.51
CA SER A 31 -0.13 -5.31 28.08
C SER A 31 0.45 -6.44 27.22
N ARG A 32 0.80 -7.54 27.89
CA ARG A 32 1.30 -8.78 27.24
C ARG A 32 0.28 -9.37 26.26
N ILE A 33 -1.02 -9.25 26.53
CA ILE A 33 -2.05 -9.78 25.63
C ILE A 33 -2.05 -9.04 24.30
N PHE A 34 -1.95 -7.71 24.32
CA PHE A 34 -1.85 -6.89 23.10
C PHE A 34 -0.52 -7.11 22.38
N TYR A 35 0.58 -7.24 23.12
CA TYR A 35 1.87 -7.61 22.55
C TYR A 35 1.80 -8.93 21.78
N TYR A 36 1.24 -9.97 22.40
CA TYR A 36 1.05 -11.27 21.78
C TYR A 36 0.11 -11.18 20.57
N CYS A 37 -1.02 -10.48 20.71
CA CYS A 37 -1.97 -10.32 19.62
C CYS A 37 -1.35 -9.60 18.42
N ARG A 38 -0.62 -8.49 18.62
CA ARG A 38 0.08 -7.79 17.55
C ARG A 38 1.02 -8.72 16.79
N ASN A 39 1.82 -9.51 17.49
CA ASN A 39 2.80 -10.40 16.84
C ASN A 39 2.16 -11.51 15.99
N ASN A 40 0.91 -11.89 16.28
CA ASN A 40 0.16 -12.91 15.54
C ASN A 40 -0.86 -12.31 14.55
N TYR A 41 -1.15 -11.02 14.66
CA TYR A 41 -2.05 -10.32 13.76
C TYR A 41 -1.43 -10.22 12.37
N ASN A 42 -2.25 -10.48 11.35
CA ASN A 42 -1.76 -10.74 10.01
C ASN A 42 -2.50 -9.96 8.91
N SER A 43 -3.27 -8.94 9.31
CA SER A 43 -4.14 -8.15 8.43
C SER A 43 -3.87 -6.65 8.60
N TYR A 44 -2.59 -6.26 8.62
CA TYR A 44 -2.19 -4.87 8.79
C TYR A 44 -2.62 -4.00 7.60
N LYS A 45 -3.24 -2.86 7.93
CA LYS A 45 -3.54 -1.77 7.00
C LYS A 45 -2.64 -0.60 7.37
N ILE A 46 -1.62 -0.37 6.56
CA ILE A 46 -0.62 0.67 6.81
C ILE A 46 -0.93 1.87 5.93
N ASN A 47 -1.13 3.02 6.58
CA ASN A 47 -1.21 4.30 5.92
C ASN A 47 -0.02 5.16 6.36
N PHE A 48 0.86 5.50 5.41
CA PHE A 48 1.99 6.38 5.67
C PHE A 48 1.74 7.84 5.28
N GLU A 49 0.50 8.21 4.98
CA GLU A 49 0.09 9.60 4.77
C GLU A 49 0.40 10.45 6.01
N SER A 50 1.22 11.50 5.82
CA SER A 50 1.59 12.45 6.89
C SER A 50 2.14 11.78 8.17
N ILE A 51 2.74 10.58 8.04
CA ILE A 51 3.31 9.88 9.20
C ILE A 51 4.60 10.55 9.67
N SER A 52 4.83 10.57 10.99
CA SER A 52 6.12 11.00 11.51
C SER A 52 7.23 9.99 11.16
N LYS A 53 8.46 10.49 11.00
CA LYS A 53 9.63 9.64 10.75
C LYS A 53 9.81 8.55 11.82
N VAL A 54 9.55 8.89 13.09
CA VAL A 54 9.66 7.96 14.21
C VAL A 54 8.69 6.78 14.04
N TYR A 55 7.43 7.05 13.71
CA TYR A 55 6.45 5.98 13.51
C TYR A 55 6.71 5.20 12.22
N PHE A 56 7.17 5.87 11.16
CA PHE A 56 7.59 5.19 9.93
C PHE A 56 8.69 4.15 10.21
N ASP A 57 9.77 4.56 10.89
CA ASP A 57 10.89 3.68 11.23
C ASP A 57 10.45 2.56 12.18
N LEU A 58 9.57 2.87 13.14
CA LEU A 58 9.02 1.90 14.07
C LEU A 58 8.21 0.82 13.37
N ILE A 59 7.31 1.21 12.47
CA ILE A 59 6.48 0.28 11.67
C ILE A 59 7.38 -0.60 10.81
N CYS A 60 8.36 -0.02 10.12
CA CYS A 60 9.28 -0.77 9.27
C CYS A 60 10.10 -1.82 10.05
N ARG A 61 10.34 -1.59 11.34
CA ARG A 61 11.06 -2.53 12.22
C ARG A 61 10.18 -3.60 12.84
N ILE A 62 8.95 -3.26 13.22
CA ILE A 62 8.08 -4.12 14.02
C ILE A 62 7.14 -4.97 13.16
N ILE A 63 6.64 -4.43 12.04
CA ILE A 63 5.62 -5.08 11.24
C ILE A 63 6.27 -5.94 10.16
N TYR A 64 5.98 -7.24 10.19
CA TYR A 64 6.42 -8.17 9.16
C TYR A 64 5.70 -7.90 7.83
N PRO A 65 6.43 -7.77 6.71
CA PRO A 65 5.86 -7.52 5.39
C PRO A 65 4.76 -8.53 4.99
N GLU A 66 4.94 -9.79 5.37
CA GLU A 66 4.02 -10.88 5.03
C GLU A 66 2.62 -10.66 5.61
N ASN A 67 2.51 -9.86 6.67
CA ASN A 67 1.27 -9.58 7.40
C ASN A 67 0.53 -8.33 6.91
N ILE A 68 1.04 -7.65 5.89
CA ILE A 68 0.43 -6.43 5.33
C ILE A 68 -0.57 -6.81 4.24
N ILE A 69 -1.81 -6.33 4.40
CA ILE A 69 -2.88 -6.50 3.40
C ILE A 69 -3.18 -5.20 2.64
N SER A 70 -2.87 -4.04 3.24
CA SER A 70 -3.09 -2.73 2.64
C SER A 70 -1.89 -1.84 2.92
N LEU A 71 -1.40 -1.18 1.88
CA LEU A 71 -0.25 -0.27 1.95
C LEU A 71 -0.57 1.01 1.19
N LYS A 72 -0.44 2.15 1.86
CA LYS A 72 -0.49 3.48 1.24
C LYS A 72 0.84 4.20 1.49
N LEU A 73 1.54 4.56 0.42
CA LEU A 73 2.81 5.29 0.45
C LEU A 73 2.65 6.64 -0.22
N PHE A 74 3.32 7.66 0.34
CA PHE A 74 3.20 9.05 -0.11
C PHE A 74 4.59 9.68 -0.18
N ASP A 75 4.85 10.46 -1.22
CA ASP A 75 6.09 11.23 -1.35
C ASP A 75 5.81 12.71 -1.64
N ASN A 76 4.98 13.30 -0.77
CA ASN A 76 4.60 14.72 -0.78
C ASN A 76 5.43 15.54 0.23
N ASP A 77 5.13 16.83 0.36
CA ASP A 77 5.87 17.75 1.23
C ASP A 77 5.87 17.35 2.72
N ASN A 78 4.86 16.60 3.17
CA ASN A 78 4.80 16.10 4.55
C ASN A 78 5.64 14.84 4.75
N THR A 79 5.93 14.08 3.68
CA THR A 79 6.65 12.80 3.75
C THR A 79 7.73 12.67 2.67
N PRO A 80 8.68 13.63 2.57
CA PRO A 80 9.65 13.66 1.49
C PRO A 80 10.64 12.50 1.55
N GLY A 81 10.85 11.84 0.41
CA GLY A 81 11.69 10.67 0.23
C GLY A 81 11.16 9.39 0.86
N GLN A 82 9.92 9.36 1.35
CA GLN A 82 9.38 8.22 2.10
C GLN A 82 9.31 6.95 1.24
N ILE A 83 8.80 7.03 0.00
CA ILE A 83 8.72 5.86 -0.89
C ILE A 83 10.09 5.23 -1.10
N LYS A 84 11.08 6.05 -1.45
CA LYS A 84 12.47 5.60 -1.64
C LYS A 84 13.07 5.01 -0.37
N SER A 85 12.78 5.59 0.80
CA SER A 85 13.19 5.05 2.10
C SER A 85 12.53 3.69 2.37
N PHE A 86 11.24 3.56 2.07
CA PHE A 86 10.50 2.31 2.22
C PHE A 86 11.09 1.21 1.34
N ILE A 87 11.34 1.48 0.06
CA ILE A 87 11.94 0.51 -0.87
C ILE A 87 13.30 0.01 -0.36
N LYS A 88 14.12 0.90 0.20
CA LYS A 88 15.45 0.52 0.72
C LYS A 88 15.41 -0.31 1.99
N ASN A 89 14.50 0.03 2.90
CA ASN A 89 14.49 -0.52 4.26
C ASN A 89 13.50 -1.68 4.44
N PHE A 90 12.51 -1.77 3.55
CA PHE A 90 11.41 -2.72 3.68
C PHE A 90 11.51 -3.82 2.62
N GLN A 91 11.32 -5.07 3.03
CA GLN A 91 11.42 -6.23 2.13
C GLN A 91 10.14 -6.38 1.29
N ILE A 92 9.99 -5.54 0.25
CA ILE A 92 8.78 -5.48 -0.60
C ILE A 92 8.43 -6.83 -1.22
N ASN A 93 9.45 -7.61 -1.60
CA ASN A 93 9.31 -8.98 -2.13
C ASN A 93 8.58 -9.95 -1.17
N LYS A 94 8.40 -9.59 0.10
CA LYS A 94 7.67 -10.37 1.09
C LYS A 94 6.22 -9.92 1.31
N LEU A 95 5.74 -8.91 0.61
CA LEU A 95 4.34 -8.43 0.67
C LEU A 95 3.33 -9.40 0.03
N LYS A 96 3.41 -10.71 0.32
CA LYS A 96 2.65 -11.78 -0.37
C LYS A 96 1.13 -11.69 -0.17
N ARG A 97 0.68 -10.99 0.88
CA ARG A 97 -0.75 -10.83 1.24
C ARG A 97 -1.32 -9.48 0.85
N LEU A 98 -0.55 -8.62 0.20
CA LEU A 98 -0.99 -7.29 -0.20
C LEU A 98 -2.14 -7.41 -1.19
N LYS A 99 -3.25 -6.74 -0.85
CA LYS A 99 -4.48 -6.66 -1.66
C LYS A 99 -4.79 -5.21 -2.07
N TYR A 100 -4.35 -4.23 -1.29
CA TYR A 100 -4.63 -2.83 -1.53
C TYR A 100 -3.32 -2.06 -1.60
N LEU A 101 -3.07 -1.40 -2.72
CA LEU A 101 -1.89 -0.56 -2.89
C LEU A 101 -2.29 0.83 -3.36
N LYS A 102 -1.84 1.85 -2.62
CA LYS A 102 -1.89 3.25 -3.05
C LYS A 102 -0.49 3.84 -3.06
N LEU A 103 -0.09 4.40 -4.18
CA LEU A 103 1.20 5.07 -4.39
C LEU A 103 0.92 6.51 -4.81
N ASN A 104 1.31 7.47 -3.98
CA ASN A 104 1.03 8.87 -4.20
C ASN A 104 2.31 9.69 -4.44
N ILE A 105 2.33 10.47 -5.53
CA ILE A 105 3.46 11.28 -5.99
C ILE A 105 4.73 10.43 -6.21
N ILE A 106 4.54 9.26 -6.82
CA ILE A 106 5.64 8.33 -7.10
C ILE A 106 6.41 8.71 -8.38
N ASN A 107 7.71 8.41 -8.44
CA ASN A 107 8.49 8.45 -9.68
C ASN A 107 8.54 7.07 -10.35
N GLU A 108 8.93 7.03 -11.61
CA GLU A 108 8.95 5.79 -12.40
C GLU A 108 9.85 4.69 -11.82
N ASN A 109 11.09 5.03 -11.45
CA ASN A 109 12.05 4.03 -10.96
C ASN A 109 11.55 3.33 -9.70
N ASP A 110 10.99 4.11 -8.77
CA ASP A 110 10.43 3.61 -7.53
C ASP A 110 9.15 2.80 -7.80
N LEU A 111 8.31 3.24 -8.74
CA LEU A 111 7.12 2.50 -9.17
C LEU A 111 7.50 1.13 -9.74
N GLU A 112 8.41 1.10 -10.72
CA GLU A 112 8.86 -0.14 -11.35
C GLU A 112 9.42 -1.11 -10.30
N SER A 113 10.24 -0.60 -9.36
CA SER A 113 10.79 -1.39 -8.27
C SER A 113 9.71 -2.03 -7.40
N ILE A 114 8.68 -1.27 -7.01
CA ILE A 114 7.56 -1.79 -6.22
C ILE A 114 6.77 -2.82 -7.03
N LEU A 115 6.36 -2.48 -8.25
CA LEU A 115 5.49 -3.31 -9.08
C LEU A 115 6.13 -4.67 -9.42
N LYS A 116 7.43 -4.70 -9.73
CA LYS A 116 8.18 -5.94 -9.98
C LYS A 116 8.09 -6.94 -8.84
N HIS A 117 8.04 -6.46 -7.60
CA HIS A 117 8.00 -7.32 -6.41
C HIS A 117 6.60 -7.80 -6.04
N ILE A 118 5.55 -7.18 -6.57
CA ILE A 118 4.16 -7.52 -6.27
C ILE A 118 3.40 -8.06 -7.49
N ILE A 119 4.07 -8.30 -8.62
CA ILE A 119 3.48 -8.82 -9.87
C ILE A 119 2.82 -10.20 -9.74
N ASN A 120 3.05 -10.92 -8.64
CA ASN A 120 2.38 -12.20 -8.38
C ASN A 120 1.32 -12.10 -7.29
N ASN A 121 1.05 -10.88 -6.80
CA ASN A 121 0.06 -10.65 -5.78
C ASN A 121 -1.35 -10.70 -6.38
N ARG A 122 -2.34 -10.83 -5.51
CA ARG A 122 -3.76 -10.80 -5.89
C ARG A 122 -4.35 -9.49 -5.40
N LEU A 123 -3.98 -8.40 -6.08
CA LEU A 123 -4.51 -7.07 -5.74
C LEU A 123 -6.00 -7.01 -6.02
N ASN A 124 -6.72 -6.35 -5.12
CA ASN A 124 -8.11 -5.97 -5.23
C ASN A 124 -8.27 -4.50 -5.60
N TYR A 125 -7.31 -3.67 -5.18
CA TYR A 125 -7.29 -2.24 -5.39
C TYR A 125 -5.89 -1.76 -5.74
N LEU A 126 -5.81 -0.89 -6.74
CA LEU A 126 -4.59 -0.20 -7.14
C LEU A 126 -4.87 1.28 -7.36
N GLU A 127 -4.12 2.15 -6.69
CA GLU A 127 -4.09 3.57 -6.98
C GLU A 127 -2.66 4.05 -7.20
N ILE A 128 -2.44 4.79 -8.29
CA ILE A 128 -1.14 5.36 -8.62
C ILE A 128 -1.32 6.81 -9.09
N GLU A 129 -0.65 7.72 -8.39
CA GLU A 129 -0.51 9.13 -8.75
C GLU A 129 0.96 9.49 -8.94
N TYR A 130 1.29 10.15 -10.05
CA TYR A 130 2.67 10.49 -10.40
C TYR A 130 3.15 11.83 -9.82
N ARG A 131 4.47 12.00 -9.80
CA ARG A 131 5.09 13.32 -9.65
C ARG A 131 4.95 14.12 -10.97
N GLN A 132 4.66 15.42 -10.84
CA GLN A 132 4.24 16.31 -11.94
C GLN A 132 5.15 16.41 -13.18
N TYR A 133 6.44 16.13 -13.05
CA TYR A 133 7.40 16.32 -14.14
C TYR A 133 7.65 15.06 -14.99
N PHE A 134 6.88 13.99 -14.75
CA PHE A 134 7.07 12.72 -15.44
C PHE A 134 6.10 12.58 -16.62
N THR A 135 6.61 12.24 -17.81
CA THR A 135 5.82 12.24 -19.05
C THR A 135 5.69 10.88 -19.73
N ILE A 136 6.61 9.92 -19.55
CA ILE A 136 6.61 8.67 -20.33
C ILE A 136 7.08 7.47 -19.51
N LEU A 137 6.19 6.49 -19.31
CA LEU A 137 6.56 5.21 -18.70
C LEU A 137 7.41 4.35 -19.63
N ASN A 138 8.40 3.68 -19.06
CA ASN A 138 9.19 2.68 -19.74
C ASN A 138 8.36 1.41 -20.01
N GLN A 139 8.81 0.65 -21.00
CA GLN A 139 8.13 -0.55 -21.47
C GLN A 139 7.99 -1.63 -20.39
N SER A 140 8.99 -1.74 -19.49
CA SER A 140 8.97 -2.70 -18.37
C SER A 140 7.81 -2.39 -17.42
N THR A 141 7.67 -1.13 -17.02
CA THR A 141 6.59 -0.66 -16.12
C THR A 141 5.23 -0.84 -16.77
N ILE A 142 5.09 -0.48 -18.05
CA ILE A 142 3.85 -0.68 -18.82
C ILE A 142 3.45 -2.16 -18.84
N PHE A 143 4.39 -3.06 -19.17
CA PHE A 143 4.12 -4.50 -19.21
C PHE A 143 3.68 -5.05 -17.85
N ILE A 144 4.33 -4.63 -16.76
CA ILE A 144 3.96 -5.05 -15.41
C ILE A 144 2.56 -4.53 -15.04
N LEU A 145 2.27 -3.27 -15.34
CA LEU A 145 0.95 -2.69 -15.10
C LEU A 145 -0.13 -3.43 -15.87
N GLN A 146 0.07 -3.74 -17.15
CA GLN A 146 -0.88 -4.51 -17.94
C GLN A 146 -1.17 -5.88 -17.32
N ASN A 147 -0.13 -6.56 -16.82
CA ASN A 147 -0.31 -7.83 -16.11
C ASN A 147 -1.16 -7.65 -14.84
N ILE A 148 -0.90 -6.60 -14.05
CA ILE A 148 -1.69 -6.30 -12.84
C ILE A 148 -3.14 -5.97 -13.20
N LEU A 149 -3.36 -5.14 -14.22
CA LEU A 149 -4.70 -4.76 -14.70
C LEU A 149 -5.51 -5.96 -15.19
N SER A 150 -4.86 -7.06 -15.58
CA SER A 150 -5.51 -8.31 -16.01
C SER A 150 -5.93 -9.22 -14.85
N TYR A 151 -5.59 -8.90 -13.61
CA TYR A 151 -5.94 -9.73 -12.46
C TYR A 151 -7.46 -9.86 -12.30
N LYS A 152 -7.90 -11.12 -12.12
CA LYS A 152 -9.31 -11.41 -11.82
C LYS A 152 -9.77 -10.87 -10.47
N THR A 153 -8.84 -10.62 -9.55
CA THR A 153 -9.14 -10.09 -8.22
C THR A 153 -9.23 -8.57 -8.19
N LEU A 154 -8.68 -7.88 -9.18
CA LEU A 154 -8.60 -6.43 -9.20
C LEU A 154 -9.98 -5.86 -9.55
N GLN A 155 -10.56 -5.13 -8.60
CA GLN A 155 -11.92 -4.61 -8.66
C GLN A 155 -11.94 -3.09 -8.80
N GLU A 156 -10.95 -2.40 -8.23
CA GLU A 156 -10.88 -0.95 -8.26
C GLU A 156 -9.50 -0.47 -8.70
N VAL A 157 -9.51 0.47 -9.65
CA VAL A 157 -8.30 1.03 -10.25
C VAL A 157 -8.45 2.54 -10.33
N ASN A 158 -7.54 3.26 -9.69
CA ASN A 158 -7.48 4.71 -9.73
C ASN A 158 -6.14 5.12 -10.33
N LEU A 159 -6.16 5.60 -11.56
CA LEU A 159 -4.95 6.00 -12.28
C LEU A 159 -5.02 7.47 -12.64
N ASP A 160 -3.86 8.09 -12.52
CA ASP A 160 -3.63 9.42 -13.04
C ASP A 160 -3.75 9.42 -14.58
N MET A 161 -4.34 10.46 -15.18
CA MET A 161 -4.52 10.54 -16.63
C MET A 161 -3.23 10.84 -17.38
N ARG A 162 -2.18 11.29 -16.68
CA ARG A 162 -0.84 11.46 -17.26
C ARG A 162 -0.27 10.15 -17.80
N PHE A 163 -0.76 9.00 -17.33
CA PHE A 163 -0.48 7.67 -17.88
C PHE A 163 -0.86 7.53 -19.37
N TYR A 164 -1.89 8.25 -19.82
CA TYR A 164 -2.50 8.08 -21.15
C TYR A 164 -2.00 9.07 -22.19
N GLN A 165 -1.10 9.99 -21.84
CA GLN A 165 -0.53 10.93 -22.81
C GLN A 165 0.23 10.24 -23.96
N ASN A 166 0.45 8.92 -23.88
CA ASN A 166 1.24 8.16 -24.84
C ASN A 166 0.54 6.93 -25.47
N ASP A 167 -0.76 6.72 -25.30
CA ASP A 167 -1.51 5.59 -25.91
C ASP A 167 -0.96 4.16 -25.61
N PHE A 168 -0.02 3.99 -24.69
CA PHE A 168 0.68 2.71 -24.50
C PHE A 168 -0.02 1.71 -23.58
N ILE A 169 -0.86 2.17 -22.65
CA ILE A 169 -1.56 1.27 -21.75
C ILE A 169 -2.80 0.73 -22.45
N GLN A 170 -2.61 -0.42 -23.10
CA GLN A 170 -3.71 -1.23 -23.57
C GLN A 170 -4.43 -1.89 -22.38
N TRP A 171 -5.73 -1.64 -22.30
CA TRP A 171 -6.59 -2.34 -21.35
C TRP A 171 -6.70 -3.82 -21.74
N PRO A 172 -6.66 -4.76 -20.78
CA PRO A 172 -6.85 -6.16 -21.08
C PRO A 172 -8.25 -6.40 -21.67
N GLN A 173 -8.37 -7.33 -22.62
CA GLN A 173 -9.63 -7.65 -23.30
C GLN A 173 -10.71 -8.16 -22.35
N SER A 174 -10.31 -8.73 -21.22
CA SER A 174 -11.19 -9.16 -20.14
C SER A 174 -10.67 -8.60 -18.82
N THR A 175 -11.50 -7.82 -18.13
CA THR A 175 -11.18 -7.21 -16.83
C THR A 175 -12.30 -7.55 -15.84
N HIS A 176 -11.97 -7.56 -14.55
CA HIS A 176 -12.94 -7.70 -13.45
C HIS A 176 -13.11 -6.39 -12.68
N ILE A 177 -12.61 -5.28 -13.27
CA ILE A 177 -12.63 -3.95 -12.70
C ILE A 177 -14.08 -3.47 -12.69
N GLN A 178 -14.59 -3.19 -11.50
CA GLN A 178 -15.92 -2.66 -11.26
C GLN A 178 -15.88 -1.14 -11.17
N TYR A 179 -14.79 -0.58 -10.65
CA TYR A 179 -14.60 0.84 -10.45
C TYR A 179 -13.29 1.29 -11.09
N LEU A 180 -13.40 2.19 -12.06
CA LEU A 180 -12.26 2.82 -12.72
C LEU A 180 -12.36 4.33 -12.55
N THR A 181 -11.39 4.91 -11.84
CA THR A 181 -11.23 6.36 -11.76
C THR A 181 -10.00 6.76 -12.55
N LEU A 182 -10.21 7.65 -13.50
CA LEU A 182 -9.14 8.28 -14.24
C LEU A 182 -9.12 9.76 -13.87
N PHE A 183 -8.10 10.19 -13.14
CA PHE A 183 -8.04 11.56 -12.64
C PHE A 183 -6.92 12.33 -13.32
N ASN A 184 -7.24 13.52 -13.84
CA ASN A 184 -6.22 14.45 -14.30
C ASN A 184 -5.83 15.31 -13.10
N SER A 185 -4.71 15.03 -12.45
CA SER A 185 -4.16 15.93 -11.45
C SER A 185 -3.49 17.11 -12.17
N SER A 186 -4.27 17.93 -12.87
CA SER A 186 -3.91 19.32 -13.08
C SER A 186 -4.15 20.02 -11.74
N LEU A 187 -3.19 19.92 -10.83
CA LEU A 187 -3.11 20.85 -9.71
C LEU A 187 -2.78 22.22 -10.33
N SER A 188 -3.84 22.94 -10.67
CA SER A 188 -3.83 24.37 -10.88
C SER A 188 -3.75 25.06 -9.52
N ILE A 189 -2.78 25.98 -9.44
CA ILE A 189 -2.45 26.98 -8.41
C ILE A 189 -1.53 26.48 -7.30
#